data_AF-A0A519M4N0-F1
#
_entry.id   AF-A0A519M4N0-F1
#
_cell.length_a   1.000
_cell.length_b   1.000
_cell.length_c   1.000
_cell.angle_alpha   90.00
_cell.angle_beta   90.00
_cell.angle_gamma   90.00
#
_symmetry.space_group_name_H-M   'P 1'
#
loop_
_entity.id
_entity.type
_entity.pdbx_description
1 polymer ?
#
loop_
_entity_poly.entity_id
_entity_poly.type
_entity_poly.pdbx_seq_one_letter_code
_entity_poly.pdbx_strand_id
1 'polypeptide(L)'
;MVILVFFVAHYYLSLFTQTFYLHRYAAHKMFTMNKFWEKFFFLFTYICQGSSFLSPRAYALLHRMHHAYSDTELDPHSPHFSNNAFDMMWKTKNIYNDVVNDRNELATRFEGDIPEWKSLENFGATVYSRLGWGTAYTLFYITFATVWWQYLLLPIHFLMGPIHGAIVNWGGHKYGYQNFDNHDKSKN
;
A
#
# COMPACT_ATOMS: atom_id res chain seq x y z
N MET A 1 -2.84 -27.16 4.93
CA MET A 1 -3.19 -26.16 5.97
C MET A 1 -2.13 -25.09 6.13
N VAL A 2 -0.84 -25.46 6.19
CA VAL A 2 0.29 -24.52 6.40
C VAL A 2 0.28 -23.32 5.42
N ILE A 3 0.16 -23.56 4.10
CA ILE A 3 0.11 -22.48 3.10
C ILE A 3 -1.07 -21.52 3.32
N LEU A 4 -2.25 -22.04 3.65
CA LEU A 4 -3.43 -21.20 3.89
C LEU A 4 -3.25 -20.34 5.14
N VAL A 5 -2.72 -20.90 6.22
CA VAL A 5 -2.42 -20.14 7.44
C VAL A 5 -1.39 -19.04 7.15
N PHE A 6 -0.30 -19.38 6.45
CA PHE A 6 0.70 -18.39 6.06
C PHE A 6 0.11 -17.28 5.18
N PHE A 7 -0.66 -17.65 4.16
CA PHE A 7 -1.29 -16.70 3.24
C PHE A 7 -2.25 -15.75 3.98
N VAL A 8 -3.16 -16.31 4.79
CA VAL A 8 -4.14 -15.51 5.55
C VAL A 8 -3.44 -14.63 6.59
N ALA A 9 -2.48 -15.17 7.34
CA ALA A 9 -1.74 -14.38 8.32
C ALA A 9 -0.98 -13.23 7.66
N HIS A 10 -0.26 -13.50 6.56
CA HIS A 10 0.48 -12.47 5.85
C HIS A 10 -0.46 -11.41 5.25
N TYR A 11 -1.60 -11.82 4.68
CA TYR A 11 -2.62 -10.91 4.16
C TYR A 11 -3.12 -9.92 5.23
N TYR A 12 -3.53 -10.44 6.39
CA TYR A 12 -4.04 -9.59 7.48
C TYR A 12 -2.95 -8.75 8.15
N LEU A 13 -1.71 -9.25 8.26
CA LEU A 13 -0.59 -8.47 8.79
C LEU A 13 -0.18 -7.33 7.83
N SER A 14 -0.24 -7.57 6.52
CA SER A 14 -0.02 -6.56 5.50
C SER A 14 -1.09 -5.46 5.59
N LEU A 15 -2.38 -5.85 5.68
CA LEU A 15 -3.49 -4.91 5.90
C LEU A 15 -3.37 -4.13 7.21
N PHE A 16 -2.96 -4.80 8.28
CA PHE A 16 -2.76 -4.17 9.57
C PHE A 16 -1.69 -3.08 9.48
N THR A 17 -0.52 -3.36 8.89
CA THR A 17 0.54 -2.34 8.78
C THR A 17 0.17 -1.20 7.83
N GLN A 18 -0.57 -1.50 6.74
CA GLN A 18 -1.13 -0.47 5.87
C GLN A 18 -2.13 0.43 6.60
N THR A 19 -3.03 -0.15 7.40
CA THR A 19 -4.07 0.62 8.11
C THR A 19 -3.52 1.35 9.32
N PHE A 20 -2.80 0.66 10.18
CA PHE A 20 -2.33 1.19 11.47
C PHE A 20 -1.15 2.14 11.29
N TYR A 21 -0.13 1.73 10.54
CA TYR A 21 1.12 2.48 10.44
C TYR A 21 1.15 3.44 9.25
N LEU A 22 0.85 2.97 8.03
CA LEU A 22 0.90 3.84 6.86
C LEU A 22 -0.25 4.87 6.84
N HIS A 23 -1.48 4.41 7.02
CA HIS A 23 -2.67 5.25 6.91
C HIS A 23 -2.89 6.12 8.15
N ARG A 24 -3.13 5.51 9.31
CA ARG A 24 -3.52 6.27 10.51
C ARG A 24 -2.36 7.03 11.16
N TYR A 25 -1.16 6.45 11.18
CA TYR A 25 0.01 7.10 11.77
C TYR A 25 0.73 8.03 10.76
N ALA A 26 1.29 7.49 9.68
CA ALA A 26 2.13 8.27 8.77
C ALA A 26 1.34 9.33 7.99
N ALA A 27 0.19 8.98 7.41
CA ALA A 27 -0.59 9.92 6.61
C ALA A 27 -1.43 10.89 7.46
N HIS A 28 -2.22 10.37 8.40
CA HIS A 28 -3.21 11.16 9.15
C HIS A 28 -2.79 11.64 10.53
N LYS A 29 -1.67 11.15 11.09
CA LYS A 29 -1.20 11.53 12.43
C LYS A 29 -2.27 11.41 13.52
N MET A 30 -3.09 10.36 13.45
CA MET A 30 -4.17 10.11 14.42
C MET A 30 -3.67 9.82 15.84
N PHE A 31 -2.39 9.48 15.98
CA PHE A 31 -1.75 9.23 17.26
C PHE A 31 -0.22 9.40 17.14
N THR A 32 0.46 9.48 18.28
CA THR A 32 1.92 9.63 18.36
C THR A 32 2.61 8.35 18.81
N MET A 33 3.82 8.09 18.31
CA MET A 33 4.70 7.02 18.79
C MET A 33 6.00 7.62 19.35
N ASN A 34 6.62 6.93 20.31
CA ASN A 34 8.02 7.21 20.61
C ASN A 34 8.91 6.64 19.48
N LYS A 35 10.18 7.06 19.45
CA LYS A 35 11.14 6.68 18.39
C LYS A 35 11.30 5.15 18.24
N PHE A 36 11.21 4.42 19.35
CA PHE A 36 11.33 2.96 19.33
C PHE A 36 10.17 2.32 18.57
N TRP A 37 8.93 2.65 18.94
CA TRP A 37 7.74 2.07 18.30
C TRP A 37 7.61 2.49 16.85
N GLU A 38 7.97 3.73 16.51
CA GLU A 38 8.00 4.16 15.11
C GLU A 38 8.96 3.29 14.27
N LYS A 39 10.20 3.08 14.74
CA LYS A 39 11.17 2.24 14.03
C LYS A 39 10.76 0.77 13.99
N PHE A 40 10.15 0.26 15.06
CA PHE A 40 9.58 -1.09 15.10
C PHE A 40 8.52 -1.27 14.01
N PHE A 41 7.50 -0.40 13.97
CA PHE A 41 6.43 -0.53 12.99
C PHE A 41 6.88 -0.22 11.56
N PHE A 42 7.91 0.62 11.38
CA PHE A 42 8.55 0.81 10.08
C PHE A 42 9.13 -0.51 9.55
N LEU A 43 9.99 -1.16 10.34
CA LEU A 43 10.60 -2.43 9.95
C LEU A 43 9.56 -3.54 9.81
N PHE A 44 8.58 -3.57 10.71
CA PHE A 44 7.47 -4.51 10.66
C PHE A 44 6.64 -4.34 9.38
N THR A 45 6.40 -3.11 8.94
CA THR A 45 5.74 -2.81 7.65
C THR A 45 6.55 -3.37 6.48
N TYR A 46 7.87 -3.18 6.47
CA TYR A 46 8.73 -3.77 5.44
C TYR A 46 8.60 -5.30 5.37
N ILE A 47 8.60 -5.98 6.52
CA ILE A 47 8.48 -7.45 6.60
C ILE A 47 7.08 -7.91 6.17
N CYS A 48 6.03 -7.27 6.67
CA CYS A 48 4.64 -7.68 6.45
C CYS A 48 4.07 -7.29 5.09
N GLN A 49 4.67 -6.32 4.38
CA GLN A 49 4.29 -6.00 3.01
C GLN A 49 5.22 -6.67 1.98
N GLY A 50 6.47 -6.94 2.36
CA GLY A 50 7.47 -7.66 1.58
C GLY A 50 7.57 -7.24 0.12
N SER A 51 7.20 -8.11 -0.82
CA SER A 51 7.27 -7.80 -2.27
C SER A 51 6.40 -6.62 -2.70
N SER A 52 5.38 -6.29 -1.91
CA SER A 52 4.45 -5.18 -2.08
C SER A 52 4.77 -3.98 -1.18
N PHE A 53 5.95 -3.91 -0.56
CA PHE A 53 6.33 -2.82 0.32
C PHE A 53 6.14 -1.43 -0.31
N LEU A 54 5.52 -0.54 0.47
CA LEU A 54 5.34 0.88 0.19
C LEU A 54 6.20 1.71 1.15
N SER A 55 6.89 2.71 0.61
CA SER A 55 7.58 3.74 1.38
C SER A 55 6.55 4.47 2.24
N PRO A 56 6.73 4.52 3.58
CA PRO A 56 5.85 5.29 4.46
C PRO A 56 5.76 6.76 4.07
N ARG A 57 6.87 7.35 3.60
CA ARG A 57 6.87 8.71 3.09
C ARG A 57 5.99 8.86 1.86
N ALA A 58 6.27 8.09 0.81
CA ALA A 58 5.54 8.22 -0.45
C ALA A 58 4.05 7.87 -0.29
N TYR A 59 3.72 6.88 0.54
CA TYR A 59 2.34 6.55 0.88
C TYR A 59 1.63 7.73 1.55
N ALA A 60 2.26 8.34 2.57
CA ALA A 60 1.66 9.46 3.30
C ALA A 60 1.41 10.68 2.40
N LEU A 61 2.38 11.01 1.54
CA LEU A 61 2.25 12.12 0.58
C LEU A 61 1.13 11.86 -0.42
N LEU A 62 1.10 10.67 -1.03
CA LEU A 62 0.06 10.30 -2.00
C LEU A 62 -1.33 10.30 -1.36
N HIS A 63 -1.44 9.78 -0.13
CA HIS A 63 -2.69 9.72 0.60
C HIS A 63 -3.20 11.11 1.00
N ARG A 64 -2.32 12.01 1.48
CA ARG A 64 -2.67 13.40 1.75
C ARG A 64 -3.12 14.13 0.48
N MET A 65 -2.46 13.86 -0.64
CA MET A 65 -2.84 14.40 -1.94
C MET A 65 -4.22 13.93 -2.39
N HIS A 66 -4.54 12.64 -2.20
CA HIS A 66 -5.89 12.12 -2.44
C HIS A 66 -6.94 12.83 -1.58
N HIS A 67 -6.73 12.97 -0.27
CA HIS A 67 -7.70 13.67 0.58
C HIS A 67 -7.89 15.14 0.18
N ALA A 68 -6.83 15.82 -0.26
CA ALA A 68 -6.91 17.22 -0.67
C ALA A 68 -7.59 17.44 -2.02
N TYR A 69 -7.55 16.44 -2.90
CA TYR A 69 -8.03 16.53 -4.28
C TYR A 69 -9.05 15.44 -4.63
N SER A 70 -9.69 14.84 -3.63
CA SER A 70 -10.51 13.64 -3.76
C SER A 70 -11.52 13.79 -4.89
N ASP A 71 -11.55 12.79 -5.78
CA ASP A 71 -12.47 12.76 -6.91
C ASP A 71 -12.37 13.96 -7.88
N THR A 72 -11.17 14.53 -8.02
CA THR A 72 -10.78 15.50 -9.07
C THR A 72 -9.68 14.93 -9.97
N GLU A 73 -9.31 15.65 -11.04
CA GLU A 73 -8.20 15.27 -11.93
C GLU A 73 -6.83 15.21 -11.24
N LEU A 74 -6.67 15.92 -10.11
CA LEU A 74 -5.43 15.96 -9.34
C LEU A 74 -5.31 14.81 -8.32
N ASP A 75 -6.36 14.01 -8.15
CA ASP A 75 -6.36 12.84 -7.30
C ASP A 75 -5.46 11.73 -7.88
N PRO A 76 -4.44 11.24 -7.15
CA PRO A 76 -3.53 10.21 -7.65
C PRO A 76 -4.19 8.87 -7.98
N HIS A 77 -5.40 8.63 -7.48
CA HIS A 77 -6.11 7.38 -7.69
C HIS A 77 -7.63 7.55 -7.79
N SER A 78 -8.12 8.65 -8.38
CA SER A 78 -9.56 8.81 -8.57
C SER A 78 -10.12 7.78 -9.57
N PRO A 79 -11.17 7.02 -9.18
CA PRO A 79 -11.90 6.16 -10.11
C PRO A 79 -12.75 6.94 -11.12
N HIS A 80 -13.03 8.21 -10.87
CA HIS A 80 -13.85 9.04 -11.77
C HIS A 80 -13.06 9.62 -12.94
N PHE A 81 -11.73 9.65 -12.83
CA PHE A 81 -10.80 10.07 -13.88
C PHE A 81 -9.98 8.89 -14.44
N SER A 82 -10.52 7.68 -14.30
CA SER A 82 -9.90 6.45 -14.76
C SER A 82 -10.91 5.58 -15.52
N ASN A 83 -10.45 4.92 -16.58
CA ASN A 83 -11.31 4.09 -17.44
C ASN A 83 -11.81 2.82 -16.73
N ASN A 84 -10.95 2.24 -15.90
CA ASN A 84 -11.23 1.05 -15.08
C ASN A 84 -10.22 0.97 -13.92
N ALA A 85 -10.38 -0.01 -13.03
CA ALA A 85 -9.50 -0.19 -11.87
C ALA A 85 -8.03 -0.42 -12.26
N PHE A 86 -7.76 -1.10 -13.38
CA PHE A 86 -6.38 -1.32 -13.84
C PHE A 86 -5.72 -0.02 -14.32
N ASP A 87 -6.43 0.78 -15.12
CA ASP A 87 -5.97 2.11 -15.57
C ASP A 87 -5.67 3.02 -14.37
N MET A 88 -6.58 3.06 -13.38
CA MET A 88 -6.39 3.79 -12.14
C MET A 88 -5.10 3.35 -11.43
N MET A 89 -4.96 2.05 -11.12
CA MET A 89 -3.79 1.53 -10.41
C MET A 89 -2.48 1.77 -11.17
N TRP A 90 -2.51 1.76 -12.52
CA TRP A 90 -1.34 2.04 -13.33
C TRP A 90 -0.93 3.52 -13.25
N LYS A 91 -1.90 4.45 -13.34
CA LYS A 91 -1.67 5.88 -13.10
C LYS A 91 -1.12 6.12 -11.69
N THR A 92 -1.74 5.52 -10.68
CA THR A 92 -1.31 5.62 -9.27
C THR A 92 0.11 5.13 -9.08
N LYS A 93 0.48 3.99 -9.70
CA LYS A 93 1.86 3.48 -9.67
C LYS A 93 2.86 4.49 -10.24
N ASN A 94 2.54 5.12 -11.37
CA ASN A 94 3.43 6.10 -12.00
C ASN A 94 3.61 7.33 -11.10
N ILE A 95 2.50 7.89 -10.60
CA ILE A 95 2.53 9.03 -9.68
C ILE A 95 3.28 8.67 -8.40
N TYR A 96 3.01 7.51 -7.80
CA TYR A 96 3.71 7.02 -6.63
C TYR A 96 5.23 6.91 -6.87
N ASN A 97 5.64 6.38 -8.03
CA ASN A 97 7.06 6.32 -8.37
C ASN A 97 7.68 7.71 -8.53
N ASP A 98 6.94 8.69 -9.06
CA ASP A 98 7.43 10.06 -9.13
C ASP A 98 7.56 10.68 -7.73
N VAL A 99 6.63 10.39 -6.81
CA VAL A 99 6.75 10.80 -5.40
C VAL A 99 7.96 10.16 -4.72
N VAL A 100 8.20 8.86 -4.91
CA VAL A 100 9.36 8.16 -4.34
C VAL A 100 10.68 8.77 -4.81
N ASN A 101 10.73 9.24 -6.05
CA ASN A 101 11.93 9.81 -6.67
C ASN A 101 11.96 11.35 -6.63
N ASP A 102 11.11 11.98 -5.83
CA ASP A 102 11.03 13.45 -5.68
C ASP A 102 10.81 14.21 -7.01
N ARG A 103 10.07 13.59 -7.94
CA ARG A 103 9.69 14.15 -9.25
C ARG A 103 8.25 14.67 -9.32
N ASN A 104 7.52 14.68 -8.20
CA ASN A 104 6.15 15.17 -8.14
C ASN A 104 6.07 16.45 -7.30
N GLU A 105 5.97 17.61 -7.95
CA GLU A 105 5.92 18.91 -7.27
C GLU A 105 4.64 19.08 -6.43
N LEU A 106 3.49 18.56 -6.88
CA LEU A 106 2.23 18.65 -6.13
C LEU A 106 2.33 17.95 -4.77
N ALA A 107 3.09 16.86 -4.69
CA ALA A 107 3.31 16.11 -3.46
C ALA A 107 4.13 16.89 -2.43
N THR A 108 5.02 17.80 -2.86
CA THR A 108 5.91 18.56 -1.96
C THR A 108 5.15 19.40 -0.94
N ARG A 109 3.97 19.91 -1.32
CA ARG A 109 3.07 20.66 -0.42
C ARG A 109 2.62 19.85 0.80
N PHE A 110 2.60 18.53 0.69
CA PHE A 110 2.14 17.62 1.74
C PHE A 110 3.26 17.06 2.62
N GLU A 111 4.51 17.50 2.41
CA GLU A 111 5.64 17.19 3.27
C GLU A 111 5.46 17.72 4.70
N GLY A 112 6.33 17.29 5.61
CA GLY A 112 6.31 17.70 7.01
C GLY A 112 6.54 16.52 7.93
N ASP A 113 5.76 16.44 9.01
CA ASP A 113 5.87 15.35 9.97
C ASP A 113 5.41 14.03 9.33
N ILE A 114 6.36 13.23 8.85
CA ILE A 114 6.17 11.92 8.23
C ILE A 114 7.35 11.03 8.65
N PRO A 115 7.12 9.78 9.08
CA PRO A 115 8.21 8.89 9.43
C PRO A 115 9.09 8.58 8.22
N GLU A 116 10.40 8.76 8.38
CA GLU A 116 11.40 8.46 7.35
C GLU A 116 12.48 7.49 7.84
N TRP A 117 12.82 6.55 6.96
CA TRP A 117 13.98 5.68 7.10
C TRP A 117 14.56 5.39 5.71
N LYS A 118 15.17 6.42 5.13
CA LYS A 118 15.68 6.44 3.75
C LYS A 118 16.44 5.18 3.34
N SER A 119 17.34 4.65 4.18
CA SER A 119 18.10 3.44 3.83
C SER A 119 17.21 2.19 3.67
N LEU A 120 16.25 1.98 4.57
CA LEU A 120 15.31 0.86 4.48
C LEU A 120 14.32 1.05 3.33
N GLU A 121 13.85 2.29 3.11
CA GLU A 121 12.97 2.62 2.01
C GLU A 121 13.64 2.37 0.65
N ASN A 122 14.85 2.88 0.47
CA ASN A 122 15.63 2.69 -0.74
C ASN A 122 15.90 1.21 -1.00
N PHE A 123 16.26 0.45 0.04
CA PHE A 123 16.46 -0.99 -0.07
C PHE A 123 15.17 -1.72 -0.46
N GLY A 124 14.05 -1.45 0.24
CA GLY A 124 12.75 -2.08 -0.03
C GLY A 124 12.17 -1.71 -1.39
N ALA A 125 12.54 -0.56 -1.94
CA ALA A 125 12.16 -0.15 -3.29
C ALA A 125 12.92 -0.91 -4.40
N THR A 126 14.09 -1.50 -4.10
CA THR A 126 14.89 -2.20 -5.10
C THR A 126 14.20 -3.43 -5.68
N VAL A 127 14.50 -3.74 -6.93
CA VAL A 127 14.07 -5.01 -7.56
C VAL A 127 14.62 -6.22 -6.80
N TYR A 128 15.83 -6.13 -6.22
CA TYR A 128 16.44 -7.21 -5.47
C TYR A 128 15.67 -7.54 -4.19
N SER A 129 15.24 -6.54 -3.43
CA SER A 129 14.39 -6.77 -2.24
C SER A 129 13.06 -7.42 -2.64
N ARG A 130 12.40 -6.91 -3.69
CA ARG A 130 11.13 -7.45 -4.18
C ARG A 130 11.25 -8.91 -4.66
N LEU A 131 12.29 -9.20 -5.45
CA LEU A 131 12.59 -10.57 -5.91
C LEU A 131 13.01 -11.48 -4.76
N GLY A 132 13.72 -10.95 -3.76
CA GLY A 132 14.07 -11.69 -2.54
C GLY A 132 12.84 -12.18 -1.80
N TRP A 133 11.86 -11.30 -1.56
CA TRP A 133 10.57 -11.67 -0.96
C TRP A 133 9.78 -12.63 -1.84
N GLY A 134 9.68 -12.37 -3.14
CA GLY A 134 8.98 -13.26 -4.08
C GLY A 134 9.59 -14.67 -4.10
N THR A 135 10.91 -14.76 -4.05
CA THR A 135 11.65 -16.03 -3.96
C THR A 135 11.38 -16.72 -2.64
N ALA A 136 11.44 -16.00 -1.51
CA ALA A 136 11.15 -16.56 -0.19
C ALA A 136 9.73 -17.16 -0.11
N TYR A 137 8.72 -16.45 -0.63
CA TYR A 137 7.34 -16.96 -0.68
C TYR A 137 7.25 -18.18 -1.60
N THR A 138 7.88 -18.15 -2.77
CA THR A 138 7.87 -19.28 -3.72
C THR A 138 8.51 -20.52 -3.11
N LEU A 139 9.66 -20.38 -2.45
CA LEU A 139 10.34 -21.48 -1.76
C LEU A 139 9.48 -22.05 -0.64
N PHE A 140 8.82 -21.20 0.15
CA PHE A 140 7.86 -21.65 1.16
C PHE A 140 6.75 -22.52 0.53
N TYR A 141 6.22 -22.10 -0.61
CA TYR A 141 5.19 -22.87 -1.32
C TYR A 141 5.77 -24.19 -1.86
N ILE A 142 6.96 -24.19 -2.45
CA ILE A 142 7.62 -25.42 -2.93
C ILE A 142 7.79 -26.44 -1.80
N THR A 143 8.17 -25.98 -0.60
CA THR A 143 8.38 -26.87 0.55
C THR A 143 7.09 -27.43 1.13
N PHE A 144 6.01 -26.64 1.19
CA PHE A 144 4.80 -27.00 1.93
C PHE A 144 3.58 -27.30 1.07
N ALA A 145 3.68 -27.18 -0.25
CA ALA A 145 2.55 -27.44 -1.14
C ALA A 145 2.25 -28.93 -1.21
N THR A 146 1.02 -29.30 -0.90
CA THR A 146 0.54 -30.70 -0.96
C THR A 146 -0.26 -30.98 -2.23
N VAL A 147 -0.73 -29.93 -2.92
CA VAL A 147 -1.59 -29.99 -4.10
C VAL A 147 -1.31 -28.80 -5.02
N TRP A 148 -1.38 -29.00 -6.32
CA TRP A 148 -0.93 -28.03 -7.33
C TRP A 148 -1.68 -26.69 -7.29
N TRP A 149 -2.96 -26.68 -6.91
CA TRP A 149 -3.76 -25.44 -6.93
C TRP A 149 -3.29 -24.43 -5.88
N GLN A 150 -2.53 -24.84 -4.86
CA GLN A 150 -1.99 -23.91 -3.85
C GLN A 150 -1.07 -22.87 -4.50
N TYR A 151 -0.38 -23.22 -5.58
CA TYR A 151 0.45 -22.27 -6.33
C TYR A 151 -0.35 -21.15 -7.01
N LEU A 152 -1.67 -21.33 -7.21
CA LEU A 152 -2.54 -20.26 -7.74
C LEU A 152 -2.67 -19.06 -6.78
N LEU A 153 -2.30 -19.23 -5.50
CA LEU A 153 -2.28 -18.12 -4.55
C LEU A 153 -1.04 -17.22 -4.71
N LEU A 154 0.05 -17.69 -5.33
CA LEU A 154 1.30 -16.93 -5.45
C LEU A 154 1.13 -15.56 -6.16
N PRO A 155 0.42 -15.45 -7.30
CA PRO A 155 0.18 -14.14 -7.91
C PRO A 155 -0.49 -13.15 -6.96
N ILE A 156 -1.47 -13.62 -6.19
CA ILE A 156 -2.17 -12.80 -5.18
C ILE A 156 -1.19 -12.43 -4.06
N HIS A 157 -0.36 -13.38 -3.64
CA HIS A 157 0.63 -13.20 -2.59
C HIS A 157 1.67 -12.12 -2.94
N PHE A 158 2.14 -12.10 -4.18
CA PHE A 158 3.10 -11.09 -4.63
C PHE A 158 2.50 -9.70 -4.74
N LEU A 159 1.20 -9.62 -5.05
CA LEU A 159 0.48 -8.41 -5.43
C LEU A 159 -0.56 -7.96 -4.39
N MET A 160 -0.45 -8.40 -3.13
CA MET A 160 -1.41 -8.05 -2.08
C MET A 160 -1.60 -6.52 -1.95
N GLY A 161 -0.52 -5.74 -1.98
CA GLY A 161 -0.59 -4.28 -1.87
C GLY A 161 -1.42 -3.63 -3.00
N PRO A 162 -1.07 -3.84 -4.29
CA PRO A 162 -1.88 -3.36 -5.41
C PRO A 162 -3.33 -3.84 -5.40
N ILE A 163 -3.59 -5.09 -5.01
CA ILE A 163 -4.96 -5.63 -4.91
C ILE A 163 -5.77 -4.87 -3.85
N HIS A 164 -5.21 -4.64 -2.66
CA HIS A 164 -5.86 -3.83 -1.62
C HIS A 164 -6.07 -2.39 -2.06
N GLY A 165 -5.06 -1.79 -2.70
CA GLY A 165 -5.17 -0.45 -3.27
C GLY A 165 -6.34 -0.35 -4.26
N ALA A 166 -6.50 -1.33 -5.14
CA ALA A 166 -7.64 -1.35 -6.06
C ALA A 166 -8.97 -1.47 -5.30
N ILE A 167 -9.08 -2.37 -4.32
CA ILE A 167 -10.32 -2.55 -3.54
C ILE A 167 -10.73 -1.25 -2.85
N VAL A 168 -9.81 -0.59 -2.13
CA VAL A 168 -10.11 0.61 -1.34
C VAL A 168 -10.34 1.81 -2.25
N ASN A 169 -9.45 2.07 -3.20
CA ASN A 169 -9.53 3.30 -4.00
C ASN A 169 -10.63 3.19 -5.07
N TRP A 170 -10.74 2.06 -5.77
CA TRP A 170 -11.80 1.86 -6.76
C TRP A 170 -13.14 1.58 -6.10
N GLY A 171 -13.19 0.55 -5.24
CA GLY A 171 -14.43 0.12 -4.60
C GLY A 171 -15.00 1.21 -3.70
N GLY A 172 -14.15 1.82 -2.86
CA GLY A 172 -14.54 2.82 -1.87
C GLY A 172 -15.05 4.15 -2.46
N HIS A 173 -14.94 4.39 -3.76
CA HIS A 173 -15.52 5.58 -4.42
C HIS A 173 -16.52 5.24 -5.54
N LYS A 174 -16.64 3.98 -5.96
CA LYS A 174 -17.61 3.56 -6.98
C LYS A 174 -18.85 2.89 -6.42
N TYR A 175 -18.74 2.14 -5.34
CA TYR A 175 -19.78 1.22 -4.89
C TYR A 175 -20.08 1.40 -3.40
N GLY A 176 -21.36 1.31 -3.05
CA GLY A 176 -21.81 1.42 -1.67
C GLY A 176 -22.71 2.64 -1.46
N TYR A 177 -23.00 2.92 -0.20
CA TYR A 177 -23.86 4.02 0.23
C TYR A 177 -23.04 5.10 0.95
N GLN A 178 -23.65 6.26 1.19
CA GLN A 178 -22.96 7.39 1.83
C GLN A 178 -23.78 7.88 3.02
N ASN A 179 -23.20 7.80 4.21
CA ASN A 179 -23.82 8.27 5.45
C ASN A 179 -23.69 9.79 5.64
N PHE A 180 -22.59 10.39 5.18
CA PHE A 180 -22.26 11.80 5.39
C PHE A 180 -21.77 12.44 4.09
N ASP A 181 -22.12 13.71 3.85
CA ASP A 181 -21.58 14.48 2.73
C ASP A 181 -20.19 15.04 3.09
N ASN A 182 -19.16 14.39 2.55
CA ASN A 182 -17.76 14.80 2.69
C ASN A 182 -17.30 15.70 1.52
N HIS A 183 -18.22 16.11 0.64
CA HIS A 183 -17.96 16.81 -0.62
C HIS A 183 -17.05 16.02 -1.60
N ASP A 184 -17.01 14.70 -1.46
CA ASP A 184 -16.43 13.75 -2.40
C ASP A 184 -17.40 12.59 -2.69
N LYS A 185 -16.97 11.59 -3.45
CA LYS A 185 -17.79 10.43 -3.83
C LYS A 185 -17.44 9.17 -3.03
N SER A 186 -16.79 9.31 -1.87
CA SER A 186 -16.50 8.19 -0.98
C SER A 186 -17.78 7.43 -0.55
N LYS A 187 -17.63 6.12 -0.34
CA LYS A 187 -18.71 5.16 -0.05
C LYS A 187 -18.35 4.25 1.12
N ASN A 188 -19.39 3.78 1.83
CA ASN A 188 -19.35 2.79 2.91
C ASN A 188 -19.58 1.38 2.37
#